data_AF-A0A803LIP9-F1
#
_entry.id   AF-A0A803LIP9-F1
#
_cell.length_a   1.000
_cell.length_b   1.000
_cell.length_c   1.000
_cell.angle_alpha   90.00
_cell.angle_beta   90.00
_cell.angle_gamma   90.00
#
_symmetry.space_group_name_H-M   'P 1'
#
loop_
_entity.id
_entity.type
_entity.pdbx_description
1 polymer ?
#
loop_
_entity_poly.entity_id
_entity_poly.type
_entity_poly.pdbx_seq_one_letter_code
_entity_poly.pdbx_strand_id
1 'polypeptide(L)'
;MTILIKKNGDDPWLFSTIYVSPDNSLRRDLWRELERIHSNYSGPWLLGGDFNETMPIDERNDLDCTGPKHTWFLGLTLDTFKSERLGRGLANEEWRLLFEEGAVRNLPKIKSDHGPILINTNGFAPISMVNRPFKFQAAWMHHEKFEDFVHSTWDEATHIVPSLKEFAVKLECWNREEFHNIFCKKAKLWARLEGI
;
A
#
# COMPACT_ATOMS: atom_id res chain seq x y z
N MET A 1 16.47 2.85 0.49
CA MET A 1 16.59 2.69 1.96
C MET A 1 16.27 1.25 2.28
N THR A 2 17.09 0.56 3.10
CA THR A 2 16.85 -0.84 3.48
C THR A 2 16.60 -0.95 4.97
N ILE A 3 15.55 -1.67 5.35
CA ILE A 3 15.11 -1.85 6.73
C ILE A 3 14.85 -3.32 7.03
N LEU A 4 15.16 -3.75 8.25
CA LEU A 4 14.77 -5.06 8.76
C LEU A 4 13.39 -4.96 9.41
N ILE A 5 12.43 -5.71 8.88
CA ILE A 5 11.06 -5.76 9.38
C ILE A 5 10.90 -7.02 10.21
N LYS A 6 10.42 -6.86 11.45
CA LYS A 6 10.09 -7.97 12.35
C LYS A 6 8.82 -7.63 13.12
N LYS A 7 7.78 -8.43 12.94
CA LYS A 7 6.57 -8.39 13.77
C LYS A 7 6.71 -9.39 14.92
N ASN A 8 6.08 -9.10 16.06
CA ASN A 8 6.15 -10.00 17.22
C ASN A 8 5.64 -11.41 16.86
N GLY A 9 6.52 -12.40 16.98
CA GLY A 9 6.24 -13.80 16.70
C GLY A 9 6.56 -14.25 15.27
N ASP A 10 6.90 -13.34 14.36
CA ASP A 10 7.20 -13.64 12.96
C ASP A 10 8.72 -13.60 12.69
N ASP A 11 9.15 -14.31 11.65
CA ASP A 11 10.53 -14.26 11.17
C ASP A 11 10.87 -12.89 10.57
N PRO A 12 12.08 -12.36 10.83
CA PRO A 12 12.49 -11.08 10.30
C PRO A 12 12.78 -11.18 8.80
N TRP A 13 12.51 -10.11 8.06
CA TRP A 13 12.77 -10.01 6.62
C TRP A 13 13.25 -8.61 6.23
N LEU A 14 14.04 -8.50 5.16
CA LEU A 14 14.55 -7.22 4.67
C LEU A 14 13.60 -6.58 3.66
N PHE A 15 13.32 -5.30 3.83
CA PHE A 15 12.64 -4.49 2.83
C PHE A 15 13.54 -3.36 2.35
N SER A 16 13.76 -3.28 1.04
CA SER A 16 14.47 -2.17 0.42
C SER A 16 13.54 -1.34 -0.44
N THR A 17 13.37 -0.06 -0.10
CA THR A 17 12.75 0.92 -0.98
C THR A 17 13.76 1.43 -1.98
N ILE A 18 13.41 1.40 -3.26
CA ILE A 18 14.31 1.85 -4.34
C ILE A 18 13.68 2.93 -5.20
N TYR A 19 14.53 3.84 -5.65
CA TYR A 19 14.27 4.78 -6.73
C TYR A 19 15.52 4.75 -7.62
N VAL A 20 15.45 3.97 -8.69
CA VAL A 20 16.58 3.75 -9.58
C VAL A 20 16.81 4.99 -10.42
N SER A 21 18.03 5.46 -10.53
CA SER A 21 18.33 6.65 -11.33
C SER A 21 18.19 6.36 -12.84
N PRO A 22 17.68 7.32 -13.64
CA PRO A 22 17.81 7.25 -15.10
C PRO A 22 19.27 7.36 -15.57
N ASP A 23 20.17 7.87 -14.72
CA ASP A 23 21.62 7.90 -14.98
C ASP A 23 22.23 6.50 -14.83
N ASN A 24 22.95 6.05 -15.87
CA ASN A 24 23.53 4.71 -15.94
C ASN A 24 24.64 4.45 -14.91
N SER A 25 25.46 5.45 -14.51
CA SER A 25 26.48 5.21 -13.50
C SER A 25 25.84 5.07 -12.12
N LEU A 26 24.95 6.00 -11.77
CA LEU A 26 24.24 5.95 -10.50
C LEU A 26 23.40 4.67 -10.36
N ARG A 27 22.80 4.20 -11.46
CA ARG A 27 22.09 2.92 -11.49
C ARG A 27 22.99 1.73 -11.22
N ARG A 28 24.16 1.65 -11.86
CA ARG A 28 25.12 0.56 -11.61
C ARG A 28 25.60 0.56 -10.16
N ASP A 29 25.86 1.73 -9.60
CA ASP A 29 26.32 1.84 -8.21
C ASP A 29 25.21 1.42 -7.23
N LEU A 30 23.95 1.80 -7.48
CA LEU A 30 22.80 1.31 -6.71
C LEU A 30 22.69 -0.22 -6.77
N TRP A 31 22.77 -0.82 -7.95
CA TRP A 31 22.66 -2.28 -8.10
C TRP A 31 23.79 -3.02 -7.38
N ARG A 32 25.04 -2.53 -7.46
CA ARG A 32 26.17 -3.09 -6.71
C ARG A 32 25.94 -3.07 -5.20
N GLU A 33 25.41 -1.96 -4.67
CA GLU A 33 25.11 -1.89 -3.24
C GLU A 33 23.95 -2.82 -2.84
N LEU A 34 22.90 -2.92 -3.66
CA LEU A 34 21.83 -3.88 -3.42
C LEU A 34 22.34 -5.32 -3.46
N GLU A 35 23.14 -5.69 -4.46
CA GLU A 35 23.78 -7.01 -4.54
C GLU A 35 24.64 -7.27 -3.31
N ARG A 36 25.44 -6.29 -2.87
CA ARG A 36 26.26 -6.42 -1.66
C ARG A 36 25.41 -6.65 -0.42
N ILE A 37 24.33 -5.90 -0.23
CA ILE A 37 23.45 -6.04 0.95
C ILE A 37 22.79 -7.41 0.97
N HIS A 38 22.18 -7.82 -0.15
CA HIS A 38 21.40 -9.05 -0.22
C HIS A 38 22.27 -10.30 -0.32
N SER A 39 23.51 -10.20 -0.85
CA SER A 39 24.48 -11.32 -0.80
C SER A 39 24.98 -11.61 0.62
N ASN A 40 24.99 -10.60 1.50
CA ASN A 40 25.36 -10.75 2.91
C ASN A 40 24.16 -11.13 3.80
N TYR A 41 22.97 -11.30 3.23
CA TYR A 41 21.75 -11.62 3.96
C TYR A 41 21.08 -12.85 3.34
N SER A 42 21.11 -13.96 4.06
CA SER A 42 20.56 -15.26 3.64
C SER A 42 19.11 -15.46 4.09
N GLY A 43 18.32 -14.39 4.19
CA GLY A 43 16.95 -14.46 4.66
C GLY A 43 15.95 -13.86 3.67
N PRO A 44 14.66 -13.87 4.04
CA PRO A 44 13.59 -13.35 3.20
C PRO A 44 13.78 -11.86 2.91
N TRP A 45 13.75 -11.46 1.64
CA TRP A 45 13.86 -10.05 1.26
C TRP A 45 12.94 -9.65 0.12
N LEU A 46 12.59 -8.36 0.11
CA LEU A 46 11.76 -7.71 -0.90
C LEU A 46 12.35 -6.34 -1.25
N LEU A 47 12.49 -6.07 -2.54
CA LEU A 47 12.72 -4.76 -3.13
C LEU A 47 11.38 -4.20 -3.60
N GLY A 48 11.09 -2.93 -3.32
CA GLY A 48 9.89 -2.27 -3.80
C GLY A 48 10.14 -0.81 -4.16
N GLY A 49 9.58 -0.35 -5.27
CA GLY A 49 9.67 1.04 -5.66
C GLY A 49 9.74 1.25 -7.16
N ASP A 50 10.40 2.33 -7.57
CA ASP A 50 10.55 2.73 -8.97
C ASP A 50 11.90 2.25 -9.52
N PHE A 51 11.84 1.44 -10.57
CA PHE A 51 13.01 0.85 -11.19
C PHE A 51 13.51 1.62 -12.41
N ASN A 52 12.75 2.60 -12.93
CA ASN A 52 13.14 3.41 -14.10
C ASN A 52 13.64 2.61 -15.32
N GLU A 53 13.19 1.36 -15.47
CA GLU A 53 13.57 0.47 -16.56
C GLU A 53 12.35 -0.23 -17.15
N THR A 54 12.29 -0.27 -18.47
CA THR A 54 11.27 -1.04 -19.19
C THR A 54 11.68 -2.51 -19.23
N MET A 55 10.75 -3.39 -18.86
CA MET A 55 10.97 -4.83 -18.96
C MET A 55 10.50 -5.34 -20.33
N PRO A 56 11.22 -6.30 -20.94
CA PRO A 56 10.70 -7.08 -22.06
C PRO A 56 9.31 -7.64 -21.72
N ILE A 57 8.45 -7.78 -22.73
CA ILE A 57 7.08 -8.30 -22.55
C ILE A 57 7.08 -9.66 -21.84
N ASP A 58 8.10 -10.47 -22.11
CA ASP A 58 8.23 -11.86 -21.65
C ASP A 58 8.68 -11.97 -20.18
N GLU A 59 9.26 -10.90 -19.62
CA GLU A 59 9.76 -10.84 -18.24
C GLU A 59 8.80 -10.14 -17.28
N ARG A 60 7.59 -9.79 -17.72
CA ARG A 60 6.58 -9.09 -16.88
C ARG A 60 6.03 -9.92 -15.71
N ASN A 61 6.55 -11.12 -15.48
CA ASN A 61 6.20 -12.07 -14.40
C ASN A 61 6.97 -11.75 -13.10
N ASP A 62 6.96 -10.49 -12.68
CA ASP A 62 7.23 -10.13 -11.28
C ASP A 62 6.11 -10.69 -10.38
N LEU A 63 6.21 -10.49 -9.06
CA LEU A 63 5.10 -10.72 -8.12
C LEU A 63 3.75 -10.38 -8.76
N ASP A 64 2.81 -11.34 -8.76
CA ASP A 64 1.50 -11.20 -9.40
C ASP A 64 0.90 -9.83 -9.06
N CYS A 65 0.76 -9.00 -10.09
CA CYS A 65 0.35 -7.62 -9.94
C CYS A 65 -1.06 -7.43 -10.46
N THR A 66 -1.96 -6.97 -9.59
CA THR A 66 -3.34 -6.62 -9.95
C THR A 66 -3.50 -5.11 -10.16
N GLY A 67 -4.58 -4.68 -10.81
CA GLY A 67 -4.88 -3.25 -11.06
C GLY A 67 -4.37 -2.73 -12.42
N PRO A 68 -4.17 -1.41 -12.58
CA PRO A 68 -3.68 -0.82 -13.82
C PRO A 68 -2.32 -1.41 -14.23
N LYS A 69 -2.14 -1.72 -15.52
CA LYS A 69 -0.91 -2.36 -16.02
C LYS A 69 0.33 -1.46 -15.95
N HIS A 70 0.14 -0.14 -16.08
CA HIS A 70 1.21 0.85 -16.09
C HIS A 70 1.18 1.69 -14.81
N THR A 71 2.34 2.14 -14.39
CA THR A 71 2.55 2.90 -13.15
C THR A 71 3.18 4.27 -13.43
N TRP A 72 3.54 4.58 -14.66
CA TRP A 72 4.05 5.87 -15.08
C TRP A 72 3.35 6.33 -16.35
N PHE A 73 3.09 7.62 -16.44
CA PHE A 73 2.31 8.23 -17.51
C PHE A 73 2.82 9.62 -17.85
N LEU A 74 3.07 9.87 -19.13
CA LEU A 74 3.49 11.15 -19.70
C LEU A 74 2.60 11.52 -20.89
N GLY A 75 2.43 12.82 -21.12
CA GLY A 75 1.66 13.36 -22.25
C GLY A 75 0.19 13.59 -21.91
N LEU A 76 -0.41 14.56 -22.61
CA LEU A 76 -1.81 14.99 -22.41
C LEU A 76 -2.69 14.69 -23.63
N THR A 77 -2.08 14.34 -24.76
CA THR A 77 -2.77 14.05 -26.03
C THR A 77 -2.48 12.61 -26.44
N LEU A 78 -3.33 12.02 -27.30
CA LEU A 78 -3.09 10.67 -27.82
C LEU A 78 -1.73 10.54 -28.52
N ASP A 79 -1.29 11.58 -29.24
CA ASP A 79 -0.01 11.57 -29.97
C ASP A 79 1.22 11.70 -29.05
N THR A 80 1.03 12.28 -27.86
CA THR A 80 2.13 12.49 -26.89
C THR A 80 2.08 11.48 -25.73
N PHE A 81 1.01 10.69 -25.65
CA PHE A 81 0.78 9.78 -24.54
C PHE A 81 1.79 8.64 -24.55
N LYS A 82 2.51 8.51 -23.44
CA LYS A 82 3.42 7.40 -23.15
C LYS A 82 3.11 6.87 -21.77
N SER A 83 3.20 5.56 -21.60
CA SER A 83 2.97 4.94 -20.30
C SER A 83 3.77 3.67 -20.17
N GLU A 84 4.34 3.44 -19.00
CA GLU A 84 5.20 2.30 -18.72
C GLU A 84 4.95 1.74 -17.32
N ARG A 85 5.36 0.50 -17.09
CA ARG A 85 5.36 -0.13 -15.76
C ARG A 85 6.76 -0.01 -15.14
N LEU A 86 6.99 1.08 -14.41
CA LEU A 86 8.25 1.37 -13.74
C LEU A 86 8.24 0.99 -12.24
N GLY A 87 7.06 1.00 -11.62
CA GLY A 87 6.84 0.62 -10.24
C GLY A 87 6.67 -0.89 -10.10
N ARG A 88 7.49 -1.54 -9.28
CA ARG A 88 7.52 -3.00 -9.11
C ARG A 88 7.84 -3.43 -7.68
N GLY A 89 7.60 -4.72 -7.41
CA GLY A 89 8.11 -5.43 -6.24
C GLY A 89 8.84 -6.70 -6.69
N LEU A 90 10.07 -6.91 -6.20
CA LEU A 90 10.89 -8.09 -6.47
C LEU A 90 11.24 -8.75 -5.15
N ALA A 91 11.11 -10.06 -5.05
CA ALA A 91 11.38 -10.79 -3.81
C ALA A 91 12.18 -12.06 -4.10
N ASN A 92 12.95 -12.54 -3.12
CA ASN A 92 13.53 -13.88 -3.21
C ASN A 92 12.50 -14.97 -2.90
N GLU A 93 12.89 -16.21 -3.17
CA GLU A 93 12.08 -17.39 -2.88
C GLU A 93 11.73 -17.50 -1.39
N GLU A 94 12.66 -17.20 -0.48
CA GLU A 94 12.40 -17.26 0.97
C GLU A 94 11.30 -16.30 1.40
N TRP A 95 11.21 -15.10 0.80
CA TRP A 95 10.10 -14.17 1.04
C TRP A 95 8.79 -14.69 0.45
N ARG A 96 8.81 -15.31 -0.72
CA ARG A 96 7.62 -15.96 -1.30
C ARG A 96 7.11 -17.11 -0.44
N LEU A 97 8.00 -17.86 0.19
CA LEU A 97 7.64 -18.94 1.11
C LEU A 97 7.12 -18.39 2.44
N LEU A 98 7.71 -17.29 2.94
CA LEU A 98 7.24 -16.63 4.16
C LEU A 98 5.86 -15.98 3.98
N PHE A 99 5.58 -15.47 2.77
CA PHE A 99 4.35 -14.77 2.41
C PHE A 99 3.77 -15.35 1.13
N GLU A 100 3.23 -16.57 1.21
CA GLU A 100 2.67 -17.32 0.08
C GLU A 100 1.61 -16.51 -0.68
N GLU A 101 0.74 -15.83 0.06
CA GLU A 101 -0.30 -14.94 -0.48
C GLU A 101 0.21 -13.55 -0.84
N GLY A 102 1.48 -13.24 -0.56
CA GLY A 102 2.07 -11.93 -0.78
C GLY A 102 1.85 -11.44 -2.22
N ALA A 103 1.34 -10.23 -2.39
CA ALA A 103 0.98 -9.73 -3.72
C ALA A 103 1.22 -8.23 -3.87
N VAL A 104 1.31 -7.80 -5.14
CA VAL A 104 1.43 -6.39 -5.52
C VAL A 104 0.14 -5.92 -6.21
N ARG A 105 -0.23 -4.67 -5.97
CA ARG A 105 -1.34 -4.03 -6.67
C ARG A 105 -0.95 -2.62 -7.09
N ASN A 106 -1.11 -2.34 -8.37
CA ASN A 106 -1.03 -0.98 -8.87
C ASN A 106 -2.32 -0.24 -8.51
N LEU A 107 -2.18 0.97 -7.98
CA LEU A 107 -3.29 1.83 -7.62
C LEU A 107 -3.49 2.92 -8.68
N PRO A 108 -4.73 3.41 -8.86
CA PRO A 108 -4.98 4.52 -9.77
C PRO A 108 -4.13 5.75 -9.43
N LYS A 109 -3.54 6.34 -10.46
CA LYS A 109 -2.87 7.64 -10.38
C LYS A 109 -3.90 8.74 -10.06
N ILE A 110 -3.54 9.66 -9.17
CA ILE A 110 -4.37 10.83 -8.83
C ILE A 110 -3.69 12.15 -9.22
N LYS A 111 -2.49 12.44 -8.69
CA LYS A 111 -1.81 13.74 -8.87
C LYS A 111 -0.30 13.71 -9.22
N SER A 112 0.31 12.54 -9.35
CA SER A 112 1.70 12.38 -9.80
C SER A 112 1.72 11.82 -11.22
N ASP A 113 2.81 11.97 -11.97
CA ASP A 113 3.09 11.18 -13.17
C ASP A 113 3.18 9.67 -12.90
N HIS A 114 3.41 9.26 -11.65
CA HIS A 114 3.37 7.88 -11.19
C HIS A 114 2.04 7.49 -10.51
N GLY A 115 1.63 6.24 -10.73
CA GLY A 115 0.61 5.52 -9.97
C GLY A 115 1.26 4.76 -8.80
N PRO A 116 0.69 4.80 -7.58
CA PRO A 116 1.28 4.09 -6.44
C PRO A 116 1.23 2.57 -6.62
N ILE A 117 2.22 1.87 -6.07
CA ILE A 117 2.17 0.41 -5.88
C ILE A 117 1.87 0.10 -4.41
N LEU A 118 1.04 -0.90 -4.19
CA LEU A 118 0.70 -1.42 -2.87
C LEU A 118 1.22 -2.85 -2.78
N ILE A 119 2.07 -3.12 -1.79
CA ILE A 119 2.55 -4.47 -1.48
C ILE A 119 1.85 -4.93 -0.22
N ASN A 120 1.24 -6.11 -0.26
CA ASN A 120 0.61 -6.72 0.91
C ASN A 120 1.14 -8.13 1.12
N THR A 121 1.72 -8.39 2.29
CA THR A 121 2.25 -9.70 2.70
C THR A 121 1.17 -10.77 2.84
N ASN A 122 -0.09 -10.37 3.01
CA ASN A 122 -1.23 -11.28 3.15
C ASN A 122 -2.12 -11.30 1.90
N GLY A 123 -1.61 -10.77 0.79
CA GLY A 123 -2.33 -10.70 -0.46
C GLY A 123 -3.51 -9.74 -0.47
N PHE A 124 -4.42 -9.91 -1.43
CA PHE A 124 -5.61 -9.07 -1.57
C PHE A 124 -6.92 -9.85 -1.60
N ALA A 125 -6.88 -11.13 -1.24
CA ALA A 125 -8.08 -11.89 -0.98
C ALA A 125 -8.94 -11.17 0.08
N PRO A 126 -10.28 -11.28 0.01
CA PRO A 126 -11.15 -10.68 1.01
C PRO A 126 -10.76 -11.17 2.41
N ILE A 127 -10.28 -10.26 3.25
CA ILE A 127 -9.98 -10.56 4.64
C ILE A 127 -11.28 -11.04 5.29
N SER A 128 -11.22 -12.22 5.92
CA SER A 128 -12.31 -12.77 6.75
C SER A 128 -12.87 -11.67 7.64
N MET A 129 -14.20 -11.62 7.82
CA MET A 129 -14.84 -10.55 8.61
C MET A 129 -14.26 -10.45 10.03
N VAL A 130 -13.74 -11.56 10.56
CA VAL A 130 -13.11 -11.66 11.89
C VAL A 130 -11.74 -10.95 11.95
N ASN A 131 -11.02 -10.86 10.82
CA ASN A 131 -9.65 -10.34 10.75
C ASN A 131 -9.56 -8.96 10.10
N ARG A 132 -10.68 -8.29 9.84
CA ARG A 132 -10.67 -6.98 9.16
C ARG A 132 -9.96 -5.96 10.05
N PRO A 133 -8.83 -5.37 9.60
CA PRO A 133 -8.17 -4.34 10.37
C PRO A 133 -9.06 -3.09 10.44
N PHE A 134 -8.89 -2.33 11.51
CA PHE A 134 -9.46 -0.99 11.63
C PHE A 134 -9.13 -0.15 10.39
N LYS A 135 -10.13 0.54 9.85
CA LYS A 135 -9.96 1.46 8.71
C LYS A 135 -10.57 2.80 9.05
N PHE A 136 -9.75 3.83 8.98
CA PHE A 136 -10.23 5.19 9.07
C PHE A 136 -11.10 5.53 7.87
N GLN A 137 -12.30 6.08 8.10
CA GLN A 137 -13.17 6.57 7.03
C GLN A 137 -13.08 8.08 6.95
N ALA A 138 -12.62 8.61 5.82
CA ALA A 138 -12.50 10.06 5.60
C ALA A 138 -13.82 10.83 5.78
N ALA A 139 -14.97 10.15 5.67
CA ALA A 139 -16.28 10.73 5.95
C ALA A 139 -16.41 11.23 7.40
N TRP A 140 -15.71 10.60 8.35
CA TRP A 140 -15.74 11.00 9.76
C TRP A 140 -15.24 12.43 9.96
N MET A 141 -14.21 12.84 9.22
CA MET A 141 -13.64 14.20 9.28
C MET A 141 -14.64 15.31 8.91
N HIS A 142 -15.74 14.96 8.23
CA HIS A 142 -16.75 15.91 7.81
C HIS A 142 -17.97 15.92 8.74
N HIS A 143 -17.97 15.10 9.80
CA HIS A 143 -19.03 15.12 10.81
C HIS A 143 -18.82 16.28 11.77
N GLU A 144 -19.88 17.04 12.05
CA GLU A 144 -19.88 18.18 12.96
C GLU A 144 -19.28 17.86 14.34
N LYS A 145 -19.55 16.67 14.89
CA LYS A 145 -19.06 16.24 16.21
C LYS A 145 -17.70 15.54 16.21
N PHE A 146 -17.06 15.38 15.04
CA PHE A 146 -15.83 14.57 14.97
C PHE A 146 -14.66 15.24 15.70
N GLU A 147 -14.52 16.56 15.59
CA GLU A 147 -13.48 17.31 16.29
C GLU A 147 -13.62 17.18 17.81
N ASP A 148 -14.84 17.41 18.33
CA ASP A 148 -15.17 17.20 19.75
C ASP A 148 -14.89 15.76 20.21
N PHE A 149 -15.22 14.78 19.36
CA PHE A 149 -14.91 13.38 19.63
C PHE A 149 -13.41 13.13 19.75
N VAL A 150 -12.59 13.69 18.85
CA VAL A 150 -11.12 13.55 18.94
C VAL A 150 -10.61 14.15 20.24
N HIS A 151 -10.99 15.39 20.57
CA HIS A 151 -10.52 16.07 21.78
C HIS A 151 -10.95 15.38 23.07
N SER A 152 -12.16 14.84 23.13
CA SER A 152 -12.66 14.13 24.32
C SER A 152 -12.09 12.72 24.48
N THR A 153 -11.57 12.14 23.40
CA THR A 153 -11.15 10.74 23.37
C THR A 153 -9.64 10.54 23.37
N TRP A 154 -8.92 11.51 22.82
CA TRP A 154 -7.47 11.46 22.66
C TRP A 154 -6.78 11.87 23.95
N ASP A 155 -6.05 10.94 24.57
CA ASP A 155 -5.21 11.23 25.72
C ASP A 155 -3.80 11.62 25.25
N GLU A 156 -3.42 12.87 25.49
CA GLU A 156 -2.11 13.42 25.15
C GLU A 156 -0.99 12.90 26.05
N ALA A 157 -1.32 12.33 27.22
CA ALA A 157 -0.34 11.82 28.18
C ALA A 157 0.14 10.40 27.89
N THR A 158 -0.55 9.66 27.00
CA THR A 158 -0.17 8.28 26.63
C THR A 158 0.74 8.23 25.40
N HIS A 159 1.55 7.16 25.32
CA HIS A 159 2.35 6.89 24.13
C HIS A 159 1.44 6.61 22.92
N ILE A 160 1.89 7.10 21.74
CA ILE A 160 1.11 7.08 20.49
C ILE A 160 0.51 5.72 20.11
N VAL A 161 1.24 4.61 20.32
CA VAL A 161 0.77 3.27 19.92
C VAL A 161 -0.43 2.81 20.78
N PRO A 162 -0.35 2.83 22.13
CA PRO A 162 -1.51 2.67 23.00
C PRO A 162 -2.67 3.62 22.67
N SER A 163 -2.40 4.91 22.50
CA SER A 163 -3.44 5.92 22.23
C SER A 163 -4.18 5.64 20.92
N LEU A 164 -3.45 5.28 19.84
CA LEU A 164 -4.06 4.88 18.57
C LEU A 164 -4.92 3.63 18.70
N LYS A 165 -4.50 2.65 19.50
CA LYS A 165 -5.26 1.41 19.71
C LYS A 165 -6.57 1.68 20.45
N GLU A 166 -6.53 2.48 21.52
CA GLU A 166 -7.72 2.86 22.27
C GLU A 166 -8.66 3.74 21.45
N PHE A 167 -8.09 4.73 20.76
CA PHE A 167 -8.83 5.63 19.87
C PHE A 167 -9.55 4.84 18.76
N ALA A 168 -8.89 3.86 18.14
CA ALA A 168 -9.50 3.01 17.13
C ALA A 168 -10.74 2.25 17.66
N VAL A 169 -10.66 1.70 18.88
CA VAL A 169 -11.79 0.99 19.52
C VAL A 169 -12.96 1.94 19.75
N LYS A 170 -12.72 3.11 20.34
CA LYS A 170 -13.77 4.10 20.62
C LYS A 170 -14.38 4.64 19.33
N LEU A 171 -13.56 4.88 18.31
CA LEU A 171 -14.01 5.38 17.02
C LEU A 171 -14.84 4.34 16.25
N GLU A 172 -14.57 3.04 16.42
CA GLU A 172 -15.45 1.98 15.90
C GLU A 172 -16.82 1.98 16.56
N CYS A 173 -16.89 2.18 17.89
CA CYS A 173 -18.17 2.34 18.60
C CYS A 173 -18.93 3.55 18.08
N TRP A 174 -18.27 4.72 18.04
CA TRP A 174 -18.86 5.96 17.56
C TRP A 174 -19.34 5.86 16.10
N ASN A 175 -18.57 5.20 15.22
CA ASN A 175 -19.00 4.95 13.84
C ASN A 175 -20.27 4.09 13.77
N ARG A 176 -20.42 3.09 14.65
CA ARG A 176 -21.66 2.28 14.69
C ARG A 176 -22.86 3.12 15.14
N GLU A 177 -22.66 4.02 16.09
CA GLU A 177 -23.71 4.83 16.70
C GLU A 177 -24.13 6.03 15.84
N GLU A 178 -23.19 6.84 15.34
CA GLU A 178 -23.53 8.03 14.55
C GLU A 178 -23.73 7.67 13.06
N PHE A 179 -22.74 7.00 12.47
CA PHE A 179 -22.70 6.77 11.02
C PHE A 179 -23.49 5.53 10.58
N HIS A 180 -23.54 4.50 11.42
CA HIS A 180 -24.05 3.16 11.10
C HIS A 180 -23.33 2.59 9.85
N ASN A 181 -24.02 1.78 9.03
CA ASN A 181 -23.47 1.32 7.76
C ASN A 181 -23.64 2.40 6.67
N ILE A 182 -22.62 3.24 6.50
CA ILE A 182 -22.59 4.31 5.50
C ILE A 182 -22.72 3.80 4.07
N PHE A 183 -22.23 2.58 3.79
CA PHE A 183 -22.30 1.97 2.46
C PHE A 183 -23.74 1.57 2.13
N CYS A 184 -24.47 1.01 3.10
CA CYS A 184 -25.89 0.74 2.96
C CYS A 184 -26.71 2.02 2.78
N LYS A 185 -26.42 3.08 3.57
CA LYS A 185 -27.10 4.38 3.41
C LYS A 185 -26.85 4.97 2.02
N LYS A 186 -25.59 4.97 1.57
CA LYS A 186 -25.20 5.41 0.22
C LYS A 186 -25.95 4.62 -0.86
N ALA A 187 -25.94 3.29 -0.79
CA ALA A 187 -26.62 2.45 -1.77
C ALA A 187 -28.14 2.70 -1.83
N LYS A 188 -28.80 2.87 -0.68
CA LYS A 188 -30.23 3.21 -0.61
C LYS A 188 -30.54 4.58 -1.21
N LEU A 189 -29.68 5.57 -0.98
CA LEU A 189 -29.86 6.91 -1.56
C LEU A 189 -29.64 6.90 -3.08
N TRP A 190 -28.65 6.15 -3.56
CA TRP A 190 -28.43 5.95 -4.99
C TRP A 190 -29.62 5.28 -5.66
N ALA A 191 -30.17 4.20 -5.09
CA ALA A 191 -31.36 3.55 -5.62
C ALA A 191 -32.56 4.51 -5.75
N ARG A 192 -32.78 5.35 -4.73
CA ARG A 192 -33.85 6.38 -4.75
C ARG A 192 -33.64 7.43 -5.84
N LEU A 193 -32.39 7.87 -6.05
CA LEU A 193 -32.06 8.84 -7.09
C LEU A 193 -32.19 8.25 -8.50
N GLU A 194 -31.97 6.95 -8.63
CA GLU A 194 -32.16 6.19 -9.88
C GLU A 194 -33.62 5.78 -10.12
N GLY A 195 -34.54 6.11 -9.20
CA GLY A 195 -35.98 5.88 -9.36
C GLY A 195 -36.44 4.45 -9.04
N ILE A 196 -35.67 3.70 -8.25
CA ILE A 196 -36.03 2.37 -7.72
C ILE A 196 -36.48 2.47 -6.26
#